data_AF-A0A2P8H471-F1
#
_entry.id   AF-A0A2P8H471-F1
#
_cell.length_a   1.000
_cell.length_b   1.000
_cell.length_c   1.000
_cell.angle_alpha   90.00
_cell.angle_beta   90.00
_cell.angle_gamma   90.00
#
_symmetry.space_group_name_H-M   'P 1'
#
loop_
_entity.id
_entity.type
_entity.pdbx_description
1 polymer ?
#
loop_
_entity_poly.entity_id
_entity_poly.type
_entity_poly.pdbx_seq_one_letter_code
_entity_poly.pdbx_strand_id
1 'polypeptide(L)'
;MRITWRPEWYGLDQTVIVGDIDYFYLSKNENAFAKGDASEENKKVYAEIIKIVHRELDEVKGLYTEELSYRIFLDHNSFIQVDAEENVGEVEYPLGCKIRDWEFEIELRIHKIFENSSLDCMNMCTEEALLAAKTQRAEKYKRLLNNQEY
;
A
#
# COMPACT_ATOMS: atom_id res chain seq x y z
N MET A 1 4.68 13.66 7.73
CA MET A 1 3.61 14.07 6.79
C MET A 1 2.44 13.13 7.00
N ARG A 2 1.21 13.61 6.88
CA ARG A 2 0.01 12.77 6.99
C ARG A 2 -0.80 12.87 5.71
N ILE A 3 -1.21 11.72 5.20
CA ILE A 3 -2.07 11.61 4.02
C ILE A 3 -3.31 10.78 4.37
N THR A 4 -4.38 11.00 3.63
CA THR A 4 -5.57 10.17 3.69
C THR A 4 -5.57 9.26 2.47
N TRP A 5 -5.74 7.97 2.68
CA TRP A 5 -5.74 6.99 1.60
C TRP A 5 -7.01 6.15 1.65
N ARG A 6 -7.61 6.01 0.47
CA ARG A 6 -8.75 5.12 0.22
C ARG A 6 -8.34 4.18 -0.91
N PRO A 7 -8.10 2.89 -0.62
CA PRO A 7 -7.81 1.90 -1.66
C PRO A 7 -8.92 1.91 -2.71
N GLU A 8 -8.55 1.77 -3.97
CA GLU A 8 -9.51 1.49 -5.05
C GLU A 8 -9.77 -0.01 -5.19
N TRP A 9 -9.12 -0.83 -4.36
CA TRP A 9 -9.19 -2.28 -4.41
C TRP A 9 -8.78 -2.78 -5.78
N TYR A 10 -7.67 -2.24 -6.27
CA TYR A 10 -7.11 -2.60 -7.55
C TYR A 10 -5.70 -3.14 -7.37
N GLY A 11 -5.31 -4.16 -8.13
CA GLY A 11 -3.99 -4.78 -8.01
C GLY A 11 -2.80 -3.83 -8.24
N LEU A 12 -3.05 -2.65 -8.80
CA LEU A 12 -2.03 -1.60 -9.00
C LEU A 12 -1.91 -0.60 -7.83
N ASP A 13 -2.78 -0.68 -6.82
CA ASP A 13 -2.59 0.13 -5.62
C ASP A 13 -1.27 -0.22 -4.94
N GLN A 14 -0.71 0.78 -4.26
CA GLN A 14 0.55 0.62 -3.56
C GLN A 14 0.34 -0.19 -2.28
N THR A 15 1.10 -1.27 -2.10
CA THR A 15 1.24 -1.91 -0.79
C THR A 15 1.82 -0.91 0.21
N VAL A 16 1.23 -0.83 1.41
CA VAL A 16 1.67 0.09 2.47
C VAL A 16 1.85 -0.70 3.75
N ILE A 17 3.07 -0.80 4.28
CA ILE A 17 3.37 -1.56 5.50
C ILE A 17 4.20 -0.68 6.44
N VAL A 18 3.84 -0.65 7.72
CA VAL A 18 4.58 0.10 8.75
C VAL A 18 6.03 -0.37 8.81
N GLY A 19 6.96 0.59 8.83
CA GLY A 19 8.41 0.36 8.77
C GLY A 19 8.95 0.18 7.35
N ASP A 20 8.11 0.20 6.31
CA ASP A 20 8.56 0.12 4.93
C ASP A 20 9.22 1.43 4.49
N ILE A 21 10.51 1.35 4.16
CA ILE A 21 11.28 2.43 3.53
C ILE A 21 11.49 2.13 2.05
N ASP A 22 10.73 2.75 1.17
CA ASP A 22 10.77 2.53 -0.28
C ASP A 22 10.35 3.79 -1.05
N TYR A 23 10.29 3.66 -2.37
CA TYR A 23 9.72 4.62 -3.28
C TYR A 23 8.20 4.47 -3.32
N PHE A 24 7.52 5.56 -2.98
CA PHE A 24 6.07 5.71 -3.10
C PHE A 24 5.74 6.83 -4.09
N TYR A 25 4.52 6.80 -4.58
CA TYR A 25 3.97 7.82 -5.46
C TYR A 25 2.83 8.53 -4.76
N LEU A 26 2.93 9.84 -4.64
CA LEU A 26 1.90 10.71 -4.08
C LEU A 26 1.09 11.35 -5.22
N SER A 27 -0.18 11.62 -4.94
CA SER A 27 -1.02 12.43 -5.83
C SER A 27 -0.42 13.82 -6.04
N LYS A 28 -0.85 14.53 -7.09
CA LYS A 28 -0.41 15.91 -7.40
C LYS A 28 -0.48 16.87 -6.20
N ASN A 29 -1.53 16.74 -5.39
CA ASN A 29 -1.79 17.55 -4.20
C ASN A 29 -1.09 17.02 -2.94
N GLU A 30 -0.37 15.90 -3.06
CA GLU A 30 0.37 15.24 -1.99
C GLU A 30 -0.51 14.85 -0.78
N ASN A 31 -1.82 14.74 -0.94
CA ASN A 31 -2.74 14.45 0.16
C ASN A 31 -3.15 12.97 0.26
N ALA A 32 -2.75 12.16 -0.72
CA ALA A 32 -3.06 10.75 -0.84
C ALA A 32 -1.94 10.04 -1.64
N PHE A 33 -1.89 8.72 -1.54
CA PHE A 33 -1.14 7.93 -2.52
C PHE A 33 -1.77 8.08 -3.90
N ALA A 34 -0.90 8.11 -4.91
CA ALA A 34 -1.32 8.01 -6.30
C ALA A 34 -2.05 6.68 -6.52
N LYS A 35 -3.08 6.73 -7.36
CA LYS A 35 -3.97 5.61 -7.66
C LYS A 35 -3.93 5.30 -9.15
N GLY A 36 -4.12 4.03 -9.50
CA GLY A 36 -4.17 3.57 -10.88
C GLY A 36 -2.82 3.66 -11.61
N ASP A 37 -2.86 3.96 -12.91
CA ASP A 37 -1.71 3.92 -13.80
C ASP A 37 -0.66 5.01 -13.51
N ALA A 38 0.53 4.79 -14.06
CA ALA A 38 1.60 5.78 -14.04
C ALA A 38 1.16 7.09 -14.74
N SER A 39 1.32 8.20 -14.03
CA SER A 39 1.00 9.56 -14.49
C SER A 39 2.20 10.49 -14.31
N GLU A 40 2.29 11.51 -15.18
CA GLU A 40 3.24 12.61 -15.07
C GLU A 40 2.98 13.49 -13.83
N GLU A 41 1.74 13.50 -13.33
CA GLU A 41 1.37 14.33 -12.18
C GLU A 41 1.71 13.69 -10.83
N ASN A 42 2.04 12.39 -10.83
CA ASN A 42 2.38 11.66 -9.62
C ASN A 42 3.81 11.96 -9.19
N LYS A 43 3.98 12.36 -7.93
CA LYS A 43 5.29 12.68 -7.37
C LYS A 43 5.92 11.45 -6.72
N LYS A 44 7.11 11.10 -7.19
CA LYS A 44 7.91 10.03 -6.57
C LYS A 44 8.61 10.56 -5.32
N VAL A 45 8.43 9.85 -4.21
CA VAL A 45 9.08 10.13 -2.94
C VAL A 45 9.77 8.87 -2.42
N TYR A 46 10.94 9.04 -1.81
CA TYR A 46 11.54 7.99 -0.98
C TYR A 46 11.15 8.30 0.47
N ALA A 47 10.36 7.42 1.07
CA ALA A 47 9.74 7.67 2.36
C ALA A 47 9.68 6.40 3.20
N GLU A 48 9.51 6.58 4.51
CA GLU A 48 9.22 5.54 5.48
C GLU A 48 7.76 5.63 5.92
N ILE A 49 7.05 4.50 5.92
CA ILE A 49 5.72 4.39 6.54
C ILE A 49 5.90 4.30 8.06
N ILE A 50 5.45 5.32 8.78
CA ILE A 50 5.60 5.40 10.24
C ILE A 50 4.41 4.76 10.95
N LYS A 51 3.20 5.02 10.45
CA LYS A 51 1.96 4.62 11.12
C LYS A 51 0.81 4.56 10.12
N ILE A 52 -0.12 3.63 10.34
CA ILE A 52 -1.38 3.53 9.59
C ILE A 52 -2.51 3.43 10.63
N VAL A 53 -3.52 4.28 10.50
CA VAL A 53 -4.68 4.30 11.39
C VAL A 53 -5.94 4.21 10.57
N HIS A 54 -6.88 3.40 11.03
CA HIS A 54 -8.20 3.27 10.47
C HIS A 54 -9.24 3.53 11.57
N ARG A 55 -10.33 4.21 11.24
CA ARG A 55 -11.32 4.63 12.23
C ARG A 55 -11.97 3.49 13.01
N GLU A 56 -12.23 2.36 12.35
CA GLU A 56 -12.90 1.19 12.93
C GLU A 56 -11.94 0.06 13.35
N LEU A 57 -10.69 0.12 12.89
CA LEU A 57 -9.69 -0.95 13.13
C LEU A 57 -8.53 -0.48 14.01
N ASP A 58 -8.55 0.78 14.45
CA ASP A 58 -7.46 1.46 15.14
C ASP A 58 -6.15 1.40 14.34
N GLU A 59 -5.03 1.10 14.99
CA GLU A 59 -3.73 1.00 14.34
C GLU A 59 -3.60 -0.33 13.59
N VAL A 60 -3.15 -0.25 12.33
CA VAL A 60 -2.90 -1.44 11.49
C VAL A 60 -1.44 -1.50 11.07
N LYS A 61 -0.92 -2.71 10.87
CA LYS A 61 0.48 -2.95 10.49
C LYS A 61 0.73 -2.76 9.00
N GLY A 62 -0.27 -2.99 8.17
CA GLY A 62 -0.11 -2.82 6.74
C GLY A 62 -1.31 -3.28 5.92
N LEU A 63 -1.38 -2.76 4.71
CA LEU A 63 -2.27 -3.18 3.65
C LEU A 63 -1.40 -3.78 2.54
N TYR A 64 -1.53 -5.10 2.37
CA TYR A 64 -0.83 -5.85 1.35
C TYR A 64 -1.77 -6.15 0.19
N THR A 65 -1.35 -5.80 -1.02
CA THR A 65 -2.15 -5.92 -2.24
C THR A 65 -1.75 -7.20 -2.98
N GLU A 66 -2.66 -8.16 -3.09
CA GLU A 66 -2.49 -9.45 -3.77
C GLU A 66 -3.40 -9.54 -5.00
N GLU A 67 -3.14 -8.70 -6.02
CA GLU A 67 -3.89 -8.59 -7.29
C GLU A 67 -5.42 -8.50 -7.15
N LEU A 68 -6.07 -9.62 -6.84
CA LEU A 68 -7.51 -9.84 -6.69
C LEU A 68 -8.00 -9.79 -5.23
N SER A 69 -7.09 -9.70 -4.26
CA SER A 69 -7.46 -9.58 -2.84
C SER A 69 -6.50 -8.68 -2.07
N TYR A 70 -6.95 -8.21 -0.93
CA TYR A 70 -6.15 -7.39 -0.02
C TYR A 70 -6.09 -8.06 1.34
N ARG A 71 -4.91 -8.03 1.96
CA ARG A 71 -4.74 -8.41 3.37
C ARG A 71 -4.38 -7.19 4.19
N ILE A 72 -5.27 -6.85 5.11
CA ILE A 72 -5.06 -5.78 6.10
C ILE A 72 -4.58 -6.43 7.39
N PHE A 73 -3.32 -6.25 7.71
CA PHE A 73 -2.69 -6.83 8.89
C PHE A 73 -2.96 -5.95 10.11
N LEU A 74 -3.59 -6.53 11.12
CA LEU A 74 -3.85 -5.90 12.40
C LEU A 74 -2.73 -6.24 13.40
N ASP A 75 -2.91 -5.85 14.65
CA ASP A 75 -2.07 -6.34 15.74
C ASP A 75 -2.27 -7.84 16.02
N HIS A 76 -1.29 -8.42 16.74
CA HIS A 76 -1.30 -9.82 17.19
C HIS A 76 -1.43 -10.91 16.09
N ASN A 77 -0.87 -10.67 14.90
CA ASN A 77 -0.84 -11.62 13.77
C ASN A 77 -2.23 -11.98 13.22
N SER A 78 -3.23 -11.13 13.45
CA SER A 78 -4.53 -11.22 12.80
C SER A 78 -4.57 -10.38 11.53
N PHE A 79 -5.44 -10.74 10.59
CA PHE A 79 -5.65 -9.99 9.36
C PHE A 79 -7.11 -10.00 8.93
N ILE A 80 -7.46 -9.02 8.10
CA ILE A 80 -8.73 -8.96 7.37
C ILE A 80 -8.42 -9.16 5.90
N GLN A 81 -9.14 -10.07 5.26
CA GLN A 81 -9.10 -10.26 3.81
C GLN A 81 -10.27 -9.54 3.16
N VAL A 82 -9.99 -8.76 2.12
CA VAL A 82 -10.97 -7.97 1.39
C VAL A 82 -10.92 -8.35 -0.09
N ASP A 83 -12.08 -8.56 -0.69
CA ASP A 83 -12.25 -8.84 -2.12
C ASP A 83 -11.93 -7.58 -2.93
N ALA A 84 -11.10 -7.73 -3.96
CA ALA A 84 -10.70 -6.68 -4.89
C ALA A 84 -11.04 -7.01 -6.36
N GLU A 85 -11.84 -8.05 -6.60
CA GLU A 85 -12.26 -8.47 -7.94
C GLU A 85 -13.78 -8.43 -8.12
N GLU A 86 -14.52 -9.30 -7.44
CA GLU A 86 -15.96 -9.50 -7.72
C GLU A 86 -16.83 -8.58 -6.87
N ASN A 87 -16.56 -8.52 -5.57
CA ASN A 87 -17.31 -7.77 -4.56
C ASN A 87 -16.37 -6.76 -3.87
N VAL A 88 -15.86 -5.82 -4.66
CA VAL A 88 -14.89 -4.81 -4.26
C VAL A 88 -15.20 -4.19 -2.88
N GLY A 89 -14.28 -4.37 -1.94
CA GLY A 89 -14.37 -3.83 -0.58
C GLY A 89 -15.16 -4.70 0.40
N GLU A 90 -15.67 -5.87 -0.01
CA GLU A 90 -16.32 -6.83 0.87
C GLU A 90 -15.29 -7.61 1.70
N VAL A 91 -15.58 -7.80 2.99
CA VAL A 91 -14.72 -8.59 3.89
C VAL A 91 -15.01 -10.07 3.70
N GLU A 92 -14.05 -10.79 3.13
CA GLU A 92 -14.09 -12.25 2.97
C GLU A 92 -13.70 -12.98 4.26
N TYR A 93 -12.78 -12.38 5.03
CA TYR A 93 -12.31 -12.93 6.30
C TYR A 93 -11.97 -11.83 7.30
N PRO A 94 -12.36 -11.95 8.59
CA PRO A 94 -13.21 -13.01 9.15
C PRO A 94 -14.67 -12.81 8.76
N LEU A 95 -15.39 -13.92 8.56
CA LEU A 95 -16.80 -13.91 8.17
C LEU A 95 -17.67 -13.11 9.16
N GLY A 96 -18.56 -12.27 8.63
CA GLY A 96 -19.48 -11.46 9.42
C GLY A 96 -18.89 -10.15 9.95
N CYS A 97 -17.60 -9.89 9.74
CA CYS A 97 -17.02 -8.57 9.94
C CYS A 97 -17.60 -7.59 8.91
N LYS A 98 -17.94 -6.37 9.34
CA LYS A 98 -18.43 -5.30 8.47
C LYS A 98 -17.69 -4.01 8.79
N ILE A 99 -16.99 -3.49 7.80
CA ILE A 99 -16.33 -2.19 7.83
C ILE A 99 -17.13 -1.25 6.93
N ARG A 100 -17.36 -0.02 7.39
CA ARG A 100 -18.27 0.93 6.73
C ARG A 100 -17.55 1.88 5.80
N ASP A 101 -16.33 2.26 6.15
CA ASP A 101 -15.54 3.22 5.39
C ASP A 101 -14.09 2.77 5.36
N TRP A 102 -13.54 2.60 4.17
CA TRP A 102 -12.17 2.15 3.96
C TRP A 102 -11.24 3.34 3.76
N GLU A 103 -11.12 4.15 4.82
CA GLU A 103 -10.27 5.32 4.87
C GLU A 103 -9.17 5.16 5.91
N PHE A 104 -7.93 5.32 5.47
CA PHE A 104 -6.74 5.16 6.27
C PHE A 104 -5.99 6.49 6.37
N GLU A 105 -5.62 6.87 7.59
CA GLU A 105 -4.66 7.92 7.84
C GLU A 105 -3.25 7.32 7.90
N ILE A 106 -2.36 7.83 7.06
CA ILE A 106 -1.01 7.28 6.91
C ILE A 106 0.00 8.35 7.25
N GLU A 107 0.84 8.07 8.24
CA GLU A 107 1.95 8.92 8.60
C GLU A 107 3.21 8.47 7.86
N LEU A 108 3.80 9.40 7.12
CA LEU A 108 4.98 9.22 6.29
C LEU A 108 6.12 10.10 6.78
N ARG A 109 7.33 9.56 6.77
CA ARG A 109 8.57 10.36 6.86
C ARG A 109 9.21 10.39 5.47
N ILE A 110 9.13 11.52 4.79
CA ILE A 110 9.79 11.71 3.50
C ILE A 110 11.27 11.96 3.72
N HIS A 111 12.11 11.12 3.13
CA HIS A 111 13.57 11.29 3.11
C HIS A 111 14.03 12.08 1.89
N LYS A 112 13.37 11.89 0.73
CA LYS A 112 13.71 12.56 -0.52
C LYS A 112 12.51 12.66 -1.46
N ILE A 113 12.39 13.78 -2.17
CA ILE A 113 11.43 13.99 -3.26
C ILE A 113 12.20 13.99 -4.58
N PHE A 114 11.64 13.37 -5.61
CA PHE A 114 12.22 13.31 -6.95
C PHE A 114 11.39 14.15 -7.92
N GLU A 115 12.07 14.75 -8.90
CA GLU A 115 11.41 15.51 -9.97
C GLU A 115 10.79 14.61 -11.04
N ASN A 116 11.28 13.37 -11.16
CA ASN A 116 10.77 12.40 -12.13
C ASN A 116 9.40 11.89 -11.69
N SER A 117 8.50 11.78 -12.66
CA SER A 117 7.16 11.25 -12.45
C SER A 117 7.14 9.72 -12.37
N SER A 118 5.98 9.16 -12.02
CA SER A 118 5.78 7.71 -12.10
C SER A 118 5.91 7.17 -13.54
N LEU A 119 5.50 7.96 -14.54
CA LEU A 119 5.58 7.57 -15.95
C LEU A 119 7.05 7.51 -16.43
N ASP A 120 7.86 8.49 -16.06
CA ASP A 120 9.30 8.50 -16.36
C ASP A 120 9.99 7.27 -15.78
N CYS A 121 9.64 6.90 -14.55
CA CYS A 121 10.22 5.74 -13.89
C CYS A 121 9.83 4.43 -14.58
N MET A 122 8.58 4.31 -15.04
CA MET A 122 8.10 3.12 -15.74
C MET A 122 8.83 2.92 -17.07
N ASN A 123 9.03 4.00 -17.84
CA ASN A 123 9.69 3.95 -19.14
C ASN A 123 11.19 3.58 -19.07
N MET A 124 11.82 3.77 -17.90
CA MET A 124 13.25 3.48 -17.69
C MET A 124 13.51 2.10 -17.06
N CYS A 125 12.47 1.36 -16.66
CA CYS A 125 12.62 0.11 -15.92
C CYS A 125 12.56 -1.10 -16.84
N THR A 126 13.51 -2.04 -16.71
CA THR A 126 13.47 -3.31 -17.43
C THR A 126 12.60 -4.33 -16.71
N GLU A 127 12.05 -5.30 -17.45
CA GLU A 127 11.27 -6.40 -16.86
C GLU A 127 12.05 -7.17 -15.78
N GLU A 128 13.34 -7.43 -16.01
CA GLU A 128 14.22 -8.10 -15.05
C GLU A 128 14.38 -7.29 -13.75
N ALA A 129 14.57 -5.97 -13.86
CA ALA A 129 14.68 -5.09 -12.69
C ALA A 129 13.36 -5.01 -11.92
N LEU A 130 12.22 -4.98 -12.62
CA LEU A 130 10.90 -5.04 -12.01
C LEU A 130 10.69 -6.33 -11.23
N LEU A 131 11.05 -7.47 -11.82
CA LEU A 131 10.91 -8.77 -11.16
C LEU A 131 11.78 -8.85 -9.90
N ALA A 132 13.05 -8.44 -10.00
CA ALA A 132 13.96 -8.43 -8.85
C ALA A 132 13.45 -7.52 -7.72
N ALA A 133 12.93 -6.34 -8.06
CA ALA A 133 12.35 -5.41 -7.08
C ALA A 133 11.10 -5.99 -6.40
N LYS A 134 10.21 -6.65 -7.16
CA LYS A 134 9.03 -7.34 -6.61
C LYS A 134 9.42 -8.44 -5.62
N THR A 135 10.40 -9.27 -5.96
CA THR A 135 10.88 -10.34 -5.07
C THR A 135 11.50 -9.77 -3.78
N GLN A 136 12.33 -8.72 -3.89
CA GLN A 136 12.93 -8.07 -2.72
C GLN A 136 11.89 -7.46 -1.79
N ARG A 137 10.85 -6.82 -2.36
CA ARG A 137 9.73 -6.28 -1.58
C ARG A 137 8.95 -7.36 -0.85
N ALA A 138 8.59 -8.45 -1.54
CA ALA A 138 7.88 -9.56 -0.91
C ALA A 138 8.64 -10.12 0.31
N GLU A 139 9.96 -10.32 0.17
CA GLU A 139 10.81 -10.80 1.28
C GLU A 139 10.93 -9.78 2.43
N LYS A 140 10.96 -8.48 2.12
CA LYS A 140 10.94 -7.42 3.13
C LYS A 140 9.63 -7.41 3.90
N TYR A 141 8.51 -7.53 3.21
CA TYR A 141 7.18 -7.50 3.81
C TYR A 141 6.92 -8.69 4.72
N LYS A 142 7.38 -9.90 4.35
CA LYS A 142 7.44 -11.07 5.24
C LYS A 142 8.09 -10.76 6.58
N ARG A 143 9.20 -10.01 6.57
CA ARG A 143 9.93 -9.65 7.79
C ARG A 143 9.19 -8.57 8.59
N LEU A 144 8.68 -7.54 7.93
CA LEU A 144 7.97 -6.44 8.60
C LEU A 144 6.67 -6.91 9.27
N LEU A 145 5.99 -7.90 8.67
CA LEU A 145 4.75 -8.46 9.21
C LEU A 145 4.98 -9.61 10.21
N ASN A 146 6.24 -9.98 10.49
CA ASN A 146 6.64 -10.97 11.51
C ASN A 146 5.91 -12.33 11.45
N ASN A 147 6.25 -13.14 10.44
CA ASN A 147 5.85 -14.55 10.22
C ASN A 147 4.38 -14.77 9.83
N GLN A 148 4.04 -14.48 8.57
CA GLN A 148 3.04 -15.26 7.85
C GLN A 148 3.72 -15.86 6.61
N GLU A 149 3.70 -17.19 6.50
CA GLU A 149 3.98 -17.85 5.22
C GLU A 149 2.87 -17.40 4.25
N TYR A 150 3.28 -16.78 3.14
CA TYR A 150 2.39 -16.39 2.05
C TYR A 150 2.15 -17.58 1.13
#